data_AF-A0A1B3E8C1-F1
#
_entry.id   AF-A0A1B3E8C1-F1
#
_cell.length_a   1.000
_cell.length_b   1.000
_cell.length_c   1.000
_cell.angle_alpha   90.00
_cell.angle_beta   90.00
_cell.angle_gamma   90.00
#
_symmetry.space_group_name_H-M   'P 1'
#
loop_
_entity.id
_entity.type
_entity.pdbx_description
1 polymer ?
#
loop_
_entity_poly.entity_id
_entity_poly.type
_entity_poly.pdbx_seq_one_letter_code
_entity_poly.pdbx_strand_id
1 'polypeptide(L)'
;MQAKRFMSILMLTLYAAASLPAYSADRREAQQSKSASIALLEAASLQLEFGEVEMAGNTLERALLIEPNNPATLHHLGQVRFQQGQYAQAVALATRSNARARNDAALRNLNLQLIQSARQAMGPGVSNGSEAETEADEMAQVQVGLGKGVVSRHEAGIAAAEGPPATGD
;
A
#
# COMPACT_ATOMS: atom_id res chain seq x y z
N MET A 1 35.29 39.27 40.74
CA MET A 1 33.81 39.20 40.60
C MET A 1 33.47 38.91 39.14
N GLN A 2 32.69 37.85 38.93
CA GLN A 2 31.84 37.50 37.77
C GLN A 2 32.56 37.37 36.41
N ALA A 3 33.01 36.20 35.93
CA ALA A 3 32.31 34.90 35.82
C ALA A 3 30.86 35.05 35.32
N LYS A 4 30.67 35.52 34.07
CA LYS A 4 29.32 35.55 33.45
C LYS A 4 29.26 35.57 31.91
N ARG A 5 30.33 35.22 31.18
CA ARG A 5 30.32 35.21 29.70
C ARG A 5 30.48 33.85 29.03
N PHE A 6 30.69 32.77 29.81
CA PHE A 6 30.86 31.41 29.25
C PHE A 6 29.60 30.53 29.32
N MET A 7 28.50 31.03 29.88
CA MET A 7 27.24 30.28 30.06
C MET A 7 26.21 30.52 28.94
N SER A 8 26.63 31.01 27.76
CA SER A 8 25.72 31.23 26.62
C SER A 8 26.01 30.37 25.40
N ILE A 9 27.11 29.59 25.41
CA ILE A 9 27.44 28.68 24.29
C ILE A 9 27.16 27.21 24.64
N LEU A 10 27.01 26.86 25.92
CA LEU A 10 26.64 25.49 26.33
C LEU A 10 25.14 25.19 26.23
N MET A 11 24.31 26.19 25.91
CA MET A 11 22.85 26.05 25.76
C MET A 11 22.40 26.21 24.29
N LEU A 12 23.30 25.99 23.32
CA LEU A 12 22.94 25.94 21.89
C LEU A 12 23.51 24.72 21.16
N THR A 13 24.01 23.72 21.88
CA THR A 13 24.28 22.38 21.32
C THR A 13 23.25 21.34 21.81
N LEU A 14 22.37 21.72 22.75
CA LEU A 14 21.31 20.88 23.28
C LEU A 14 19.94 21.14 22.62
N TYR A 15 19.94 21.55 21.34
CA TYR A 15 18.71 21.81 20.58
C TYR A 15 18.79 21.30 19.13
N ALA A 16 19.40 20.13 18.92
CA ALA A 16 19.48 19.55 17.56
C ALA A 16 19.31 18.02 17.50
N ALA A 17 18.90 17.37 18.59
CA ALA A 17 18.76 15.90 18.62
C ALA A 17 17.39 15.38 19.09
N ALA A 18 16.39 16.25 19.30
CA ALA A 18 15.11 15.84 19.90
C ALA A 18 13.93 15.70 18.91
N SER A 19 14.14 15.92 17.60
CA SER A 19 13.03 16.02 16.63
C SER A 19 13.04 14.99 15.48
N LEU A 20 13.52 13.76 15.71
CA LEU A 20 13.30 12.63 14.77
C LEU A 20 12.34 11.49 15.24
N PRO A 21 11.35 11.71 16.15
CA PRO A 21 10.41 10.63 16.49
C PRO A 21 9.43 10.30 15.34
N ALA A 22 9.03 11.30 14.53
CA ALA A 22 8.03 11.08 13.47
C ALA A 22 8.56 10.22 12.29
N TYR A 23 9.82 10.40 11.87
CA TYR A 23 10.40 9.65 10.76
C TYR A 23 10.72 8.18 11.11
N SER A 24 10.99 7.89 12.38
CA SER A 24 11.26 6.52 12.84
C SER A 24 9.98 5.73 13.10
N ALA A 25 8.87 6.39 13.48
CA ALA A 25 7.56 5.78 13.60
C ALA A 25 7.02 5.33 12.23
N ASP A 26 7.06 6.22 11.22
CA ASP A 26 6.59 5.93 9.86
C ASP A 26 7.37 4.76 9.23
N ARG A 27 8.69 4.70 9.44
CA ARG A 27 9.51 3.56 8.97
C ARG A 27 9.16 2.25 9.68
N ARG A 28 8.84 2.28 10.97
CA ARG A 28 8.43 1.06 11.73
C ARG A 28 7.07 0.56 11.27
N GLU A 29 6.13 1.47 11.07
CA GLU A 29 4.79 1.13 10.53
C GLU A 29 4.91 0.53 9.13
N ALA A 30 5.66 1.16 8.22
CA ALA A 30 5.88 0.63 6.88
C ALA A 30 6.57 -0.76 6.89
N GLN A 31 7.55 -0.96 7.79
CA GLN A 31 8.21 -2.25 7.94
C GLN A 31 7.26 -3.33 8.49
N GLN A 32 6.39 -2.97 9.44
CA GLN A 32 5.38 -3.87 9.98
C GLN A 32 4.35 -4.25 8.91
N SER A 33 3.87 -3.30 8.12
CA SER A 33 3.00 -3.54 6.97
C SER A 33 3.63 -4.51 5.98
N LYS A 34 4.90 -4.28 5.60
CA LYS A 34 5.64 -5.18 4.71
C LYS A 34 5.76 -6.60 5.30
N SER A 35 6.08 -6.72 6.59
CA SER A 35 6.15 -8.03 7.25
C SER A 35 4.80 -8.76 7.27
N ALA A 36 3.69 -8.03 7.44
CA ALA A 36 2.34 -8.60 7.38
C ALA A 36 1.97 -9.05 5.96
N SER A 37 2.35 -8.28 4.94
CA SER A 37 2.18 -8.67 3.52
C SER A 37 2.89 -9.99 3.21
N ILE A 38 4.14 -10.14 3.67
CA ILE A 38 4.92 -11.39 3.51
C ILE A 38 4.22 -12.57 4.20
N ALA A 39 3.77 -12.39 5.45
CA ALA A 39 3.09 -13.46 6.18
C ALA A 39 1.77 -13.88 5.52
N LEU A 40 1.02 -12.94 4.94
CA LEU A 40 -0.20 -13.26 4.18
C LEU A 40 0.12 -14.00 2.89
N LEU A 41 1.22 -13.64 2.19
CA LEU A 41 1.66 -14.35 1.00
C LEU A 41 2.04 -15.79 1.32
N GLU A 42 2.80 -16.03 2.38
CA GLU A 42 3.17 -17.38 2.84
C GLU A 42 1.95 -18.21 3.28
N ALA A 43 0.99 -17.59 3.98
CA ALA A 43 -0.25 -18.26 4.33
C ALA A 43 -1.06 -18.66 3.09
N ALA A 44 -1.15 -17.78 2.09
CA ALA A 44 -1.85 -18.07 0.85
C ALA A 44 -1.16 -19.14 0.01
N SER A 45 0.18 -19.20 -0.01
CA SER A 45 0.89 -20.25 -0.73
C SER A 45 0.61 -21.62 -0.12
N LEU A 46 0.61 -21.72 1.23
CA LEU A 46 0.23 -22.96 1.91
C LEU A 46 -1.23 -23.34 1.62
N GLN A 47 -2.15 -22.39 1.65
CA GLN A 47 -3.57 -22.63 1.31
C GLN A 47 -3.70 -23.18 -0.12
N LEU A 48 -2.95 -22.65 -1.09
CA LEU A 48 -2.90 -23.19 -2.44
C LEU A 48 -2.34 -24.61 -2.50
N GLU A 49 -1.30 -24.93 -1.74
CA GLU A 49 -0.73 -26.29 -1.65
C GLU A 49 -1.75 -27.29 -1.08
N PHE A 50 -2.60 -26.87 -0.15
CA PHE A 50 -3.69 -27.69 0.39
C PHE A 50 -4.97 -27.68 -0.46
N GLY A 51 -4.99 -26.95 -1.57
CA GLY A 51 -6.17 -26.85 -2.45
C GLY A 51 -7.28 -25.94 -1.92
N GLU A 52 -7.01 -25.12 -0.91
CA GLU A 52 -7.93 -24.15 -0.31
C GLU A 52 -8.02 -22.86 -1.16
N VAL A 53 -8.39 -23.00 -2.43
CA VAL A 53 -8.32 -21.93 -3.45
C VAL A 53 -9.08 -20.66 -3.05
N GLU A 54 -10.28 -20.79 -2.50
CA GLU A 54 -11.10 -19.65 -2.07
C GLU A 54 -10.47 -18.91 -0.87
N MET A 55 -9.90 -19.65 0.08
CA MET A 55 -9.20 -19.05 1.22
C MET A 55 -7.94 -18.32 0.77
N ALA A 56 -7.18 -18.93 -0.14
CA ALA A 56 -6.00 -18.29 -0.74
C ALA A 56 -6.36 -16.97 -1.41
N GLY A 57 -7.47 -16.93 -2.17
CA GLY A 57 -7.97 -15.71 -2.79
C GLY A 57 -8.22 -14.59 -1.77
N ASN A 58 -8.99 -14.88 -0.72
CA ASN A 58 -9.28 -13.91 0.35
C ASN A 58 -8.01 -13.43 1.07
N THR A 59 -7.07 -14.34 1.33
CA THR A 59 -5.79 -14.00 1.98
C THR A 59 -4.94 -13.09 1.08
N LEU A 60 -4.90 -13.35 -0.22
CA LEU A 60 -4.16 -12.55 -1.21
C LEU A 60 -4.78 -11.18 -1.44
N GLU A 61 -6.10 -11.07 -1.44
CA GLU A 61 -6.79 -9.78 -1.53
C GLU A 61 -6.42 -8.88 -0.34
N ARG A 62 -6.35 -9.45 0.87
CA ARG A 62 -5.84 -8.73 2.05
C ARG A 62 -4.38 -8.33 1.90
N ALA A 63 -3.53 -9.19 1.35
CA ALA A 63 -2.13 -8.84 1.09
C ALA A 63 -2.03 -7.68 0.08
N LEU A 64 -2.89 -7.67 -0.94
CA LEU A 64 -2.95 -6.62 -1.96
C LEU A 64 -3.42 -5.27 -1.39
N LEU A 65 -4.27 -5.26 -0.36
CA LEU A 65 -4.63 -4.02 0.35
C LEU A 65 -3.42 -3.38 1.07
N ILE A 66 -2.43 -4.18 1.46
CA ILE A 66 -1.22 -3.69 2.14
C ILE A 66 -0.16 -3.28 1.12
N GLU A 67 0.10 -4.12 0.13
CA GLU A 67 1.04 -3.87 -0.96
C GLU A 67 0.37 -4.09 -2.34
N PRO A 68 -0.33 -3.08 -2.89
CA PRO A 68 -1.16 -3.21 -4.11
C PRO A 68 -0.43 -3.64 -5.38
N ASN A 69 0.89 -3.59 -5.35
CA ASN A 69 1.75 -3.78 -6.50
C ASN A 69 2.88 -4.78 -6.23
N ASN A 70 2.74 -5.59 -5.17
CA ASN A 70 3.68 -6.67 -4.89
C ASN A 70 3.58 -7.72 -6.02
N PRO A 71 4.65 -7.97 -6.78
CA PRO A 71 4.59 -8.87 -7.93
C PRO A 71 4.31 -10.32 -7.53
N ALA A 72 4.76 -10.76 -6.36
CA ALA A 72 4.51 -12.13 -5.90
C ALA A 72 3.02 -12.31 -5.53
N THR A 73 2.42 -11.35 -4.83
CA THR A 73 0.97 -11.36 -4.53
C THR A 73 0.14 -11.39 -5.80
N LEU A 74 0.48 -10.57 -6.79
CA LEU A 74 -0.20 -10.56 -8.10
C LEU A 74 -0.08 -11.91 -8.82
N HIS A 75 1.09 -12.56 -8.77
CA HIS A 75 1.28 -13.89 -9.35
C HIS A 75 0.38 -14.95 -8.69
N HIS A 76 0.41 -15.03 -7.36
CA HIS A 76 -0.37 -16.02 -6.62
C HIS A 76 -1.88 -15.78 -6.78
N LEU A 77 -2.33 -14.53 -6.83
CA LEU A 77 -3.74 -14.23 -7.13
C LEU A 77 -4.09 -14.65 -8.56
N GLY A 78 -3.17 -14.47 -9.51
CA GLY A 78 -3.31 -15.01 -10.86
C GLY A 78 -3.46 -16.54 -10.88
N GLN A 79 -2.71 -17.25 -10.04
CA GLN A 79 -2.82 -18.71 -9.89
C GLN A 79 -4.16 -19.12 -9.27
N VAL A 80 -4.67 -18.39 -8.27
CA VAL A 80 -6.04 -18.58 -7.74
C VAL A 80 -7.07 -18.43 -8.86
N ARG A 81 -7.01 -17.32 -9.61
CA ARG A 81 -7.96 -17.04 -10.71
C ARG A 81 -7.89 -18.09 -11.81
N PHE A 82 -6.70 -18.60 -12.11
CA PHE A 82 -6.52 -19.72 -13.04
C PHE A 82 -7.22 -20.99 -12.54
N GLN A 83 -7.06 -21.36 -11.27
CA GLN A 83 -7.73 -22.52 -10.67
C GLN A 83 -9.25 -22.36 -10.61
N GLN A 84 -9.75 -21.13 -10.47
CA GLN A 84 -11.17 -20.79 -10.53
C GLN A 84 -11.75 -20.75 -11.96
N GLY A 85 -10.93 -21.02 -12.99
CA GLY A 85 -11.34 -20.94 -14.40
C GLY A 85 -11.44 -19.51 -14.95
N GLN A 86 -11.03 -18.51 -14.18
CA GLN A 86 -11.05 -17.09 -14.54
C GLN A 86 -9.77 -16.72 -15.30
N TYR A 87 -9.55 -17.38 -16.43
CA TYR A 87 -8.28 -17.35 -17.16
C TYR A 87 -7.89 -15.96 -17.67
N ALA A 88 -8.86 -15.13 -18.07
CA ALA A 88 -8.58 -13.77 -18.51
C ALA A 88 -7.98 -12.91 -17.38
N GLN A 89 -8.53 -13.02 -16.16
CA GLN A 89 -8.00 -12.34 -14.98
C GLN A 89 -6.61 -12.88 -14.59
N ALA A 90 -6.39 -14.19 -14.71
CA ALA A 90 -5.08 -14.79 -14.47
C ALA A 90 -4.01 -14.20 -15.40
N VAL A 91 -4.32 -14.01 -16.69
CA VAL A 91 -3.42 -13.35 -17.65
C VAL A 91 -3.14 -11.90 -17.26
N ALA A 92 -4.18 -11.15 -16.90
CA ALA A 92 -4.03 -9.73 -16.52
C ALA A 92 -3.14 -9.58 -15.28
N LEU A 93 -3.39 -10.36 -14.24
CA LEU A 93 -2.62 -10.34 -12.98
C LEU A 93 -1.15 -10.74 -13.19
N ALA A 94 -0.89 -11.82 -13.92
CA ALA A 94 0.47 -12.25 -14.24
C ALA A 94 1.23 -11.22 -15.11
N THR A 95 0.52 -10.53 -16.00
CA THR A 95 1.11 -9.44 -16.82
C THR A 95 1.47 -8.24 -15.95
N ARG A 96 0.58 -7.83 -15.03
CA ARG A 96 0.85 -6.78 -14.03
C ARG A 96 2.04 -7.15 -13.13
N SER A 97 2.11 -8.41 -12.69
CA SER A 97 3.24 -8.93 -11.91
C SER A 97 4.56 -8.78 -12.68
N ASN A 98 4.60 -9.20 -13.96
CA ASN A 98 5.78 -9.06 -14.81
C ASN A 98 6.27 -7.61 -14.96
N ALA A 99 5.35 -6.65 -15.06
CA ALA A 99 5.70 -5.23 -15.14
C ALA A 99 6.45 -4.73 -13.89
N ARG A 100 6.26 -5.38 -12.73
CA ARG A 100 6.88 -5.02 -11.44
C ARG A 100 8.04 -5.96 -11.05
N ALA A 101 8.12 -7.16 -11.61
CA ALA A 101 9.15 -8.16 -11.35
C ALA A 101 10.46 -7.97 -12.14
N ARG A 102 10.90 -6.72 -12.42
CA ARG A 102 12.03 -6.43 -13.34
C ARG A 102 13.35 -7.11 -12.97
N ASN A 103 13.63 -7.30 -11.68
CA ASN A 103 14.86 -7.93 -11.20
C ASN A 103 14.69 -9.40 -10.79
N ASP A 104 13.49 -9.97 -10.95
CA ASP A 104 13.17 -11.34 -10.57
C ASP A 104 12.87 -12.18 -11.82
N ALA A 105 13.91 -12.80 -12.38
CA ALA A 105 13.77 -13.62 -13.58
C ALA A 105 12.96 -14.90 -13.32
N ALA A 106 13.05 -15.46 -12.11
CA ALA A 106 12.32 -16.66 -11.73
C ALA A 106 10.81 -16.38 -11.72
N LEU A 107 10.39 -15.31 -11.05
CA LEU A 107 8.99 -14.90 -11.01
C LEU A 107 8.46 -14.56 -12.40
N ARG A 108 9.27 -13.91 -13.26
CA ARG A 108 8.86 -13.66 -14.64
C ARG A 108 8.61 -14.94 -15.43
N ASN A 109 9.45 -15.96 -15.25
CA ASN A 109 9.25 -17.25 -15.90
C ASN A 109 7.98 -17.95 -15.40
N LEU A 110 7.71 -17.90 -14.09
CA LEU A 110 6.46 -18.43 -13.52
C LEU A 110 5.22 -17.71 -14.08
N ASN A 111 5.26 -16.38 -14.18
CA ASN A 111 4.18 -15.60 -14.79
C ASN A 111 3.99 -15.95 -16.28
N LEU A 112 5.07 -16.12 -17.04
CA LEU A 112 4.99 -16.52 -18.45
C LEU A 112 4.31 -17.88 -18.60
N GLN A 113 4.67 -18.85 -17.76
CA GLN A 113 4.02 -20.16 -17.73
C GLN A 113 2.53 -20.02 -17.42
N LEU A 114 2.17 -19.27 -16.37
CA LEU A 114 0.78 -19.03 -16.00
C LEU A 114 -0.03 -18.38 -17.14
N ILE A 115 0.52 -17.36 -17.81
CA ILE A 115 -0.11 -16.71 -18.96
C ILE A 115 -0.34 -17.70 -20.09
N GLN A 116 0.66 -18.53 -20.40
CA GLN A 116 0.56 -19.52 -21.47
C GLN A 116 -0.51 -20.57 -21.14
N SER A 117 -0.50 -21.12 -19.93
CA SER A 117 -1.49 -22.09 -19.46
C SER A 117 -2.90 -21.50 -19.48
N ALA A 118 -3.07 -20.25 -19.01
CA ALA A 118 -4.36 -19.56 -19.04
C ALA A 118 -4.88 -19.35 -20.46
N ARG A 119 -4.01 -18.94 -21.39
CA ARG A 119 -4.38 -18.77 -22.81
C ARG A 119 -4.73 -20.08 -23.48
N GLN A 120 -4.02 -21.17 -23.18
CA GLN A 120 -4.35 -22.49 -23.69
C GLN A 120 -5.71 -22.96 -23.18
N ALA A 121 -6.01 -22.71 -21.91
CA ALA A 121 -7.29 -23.09 -21.30
C ALA A 121 -8.49 -22.27 -21.83
N MET A 122 -8.26 -21.00 -22.23
CA MET A 122 -9.29 -20.18 -22.89
C MET A 122 -9.67 -20.65 -24.29
N GLY A 123 -8.77 -21.35 -24.99
CA GLY A 123 -8.95 -21.71 -26.39
C GLY A 123 -8.87 -20.52 -27.37
N PRO A 124 -8.86 -20.78 -28.69
CA PRO A 124 -8.82 -19.73 -29.70
C PRO A 124 -10.17 -18.99 -29.75
N GLY A 125 -10.21 -17.74 -29.30
CA GLY A 125 -11.40 -16.87 -29.45
C GLY A 125 -11.75 -15.99 -28.24
N VAL A 126 -11.13 -16.19 -27.07
CA VAL A 126 -11.36 -15.32 -25.91
C VAL A 126 -10.40 -14.13 -26.01
N SER A 127 -10.95 -12.97 -26.39
CA SER A 127 -10.24 -11.69 -26.39
C SER A 127 -9.66 -11.41 -24.99
N ASN A 128 -8.38 -11.02 -24.95
CA ASN A 128 -7.65 -10.66 -23.74
C ASN A 128 -8.54 -9.81 -22.81
N GLY A 129 -8.65 -10.23 -21.54
CA GLY A 129 -9.44 -9.55 -20.52
C GLY A 129 -9.24 -8.04 -20.59
N SER A 130 -10.34 -7.35 -20.84
CA SER A 130 -10.42 -5.94 -21.17
C SER A 130 -9.68 -5.08 -20.15
N GLU A 131 -8.95 -4.10 -20.67
CA GLU A 131 -8.27 -2.98 -19.99
C GLU A 131 -9.14 -2.33 -18.89
N ALA A 132 -10.47 -2.45 -18.98
CA ALA A 132 -11.47 -1.98 -18.04
C ALA A 132 -11.30 -2.45 -16.57
N GLU A 133 -10.84 -3.68 -16.31
CA GLU A 133 -10.58 -4.11 -14.91
C GLU A 133 -9.27 -3.55 -14.37
N THR A 134 -8.31 -3.28 -15.26
CA THR A 134 -7.01 -2.69 -14.90
C THR A 134 -7.19 -1.22 -14.50
N GLU A 135 -8.08 -0.50 -15.18
CA GLU A 135 -8.47 0.87 -14.83
C GLU A 135 -9.23 0.93 -13.50
N ALA A 136 -10.16 0.01 -13.22
CA ALA A 136 -10.91 0.02 -11.96
C ALA A 136 -9.99 -0.15 -10.73
N ASP A 137 -8.99 -1.03 -10.81
CA ASP A 137 -7.97 -1.25 -9.78
C ASP A 137 -6.98 -0.08 -9.66
N GLU A 138 -6.58 0.52 -10.79
CA GLU A 138 -5.68 1.69 -10.81
C GLU A 138 -6.38 2.93 -10.24
N MET A 139 -7.66 3.12 -10.55
CA MET A 139 -8.51 4.16 -9.95
C MET A 139 -8.69 3.95 -8.44
N ALA A 140 -8.79 2.71 -7.96
CA ALA A 140 -8.82 2.43 -6.52
C ALA A 140 -7.50 2.84 -5.83
N GLN A 141 -6.34 2.64 -6.47
CA GLN A 141 -5.04 3.11 -5.96
C GLN A 141 -4.93 4.65 -5.93
N VAL A 142 -5.46 5.34 -6.94
CA VAL A 142 -5.48 6.81 -7.00
C VAL A 142 -6.33 7.41 -5.87
N GLN A 143 -7.47 6.79 -5.55
CA GLN A 143 -8.38 7.29 -4.51
C GLN A 143 -7.78 7.16 -3.09
N VAL A 144 -7.04 6.09 -2.82
CA VAL A 144 -6.36 5.89 -1.51
C VAL A 144 -5.21 6.90 -1.31
N GLY A 145 -4.59 7.39 -2.39
CA GLY A 145 -3.55 8.43 -2.34
C GLY A 145 -4.04 9.82 -1.95
N LEU A 146 -5.32 10.14 -2.16
CA LEU A 146 -5.90 11.47 -1.87
C LEU A 146 -6.53 11.61 -0.47
N GLY A 147 -6.52 10.54 0.35
CA GLY A 147 -7.13 10.54 1.69
C GLY A 147 -6.25 11.07 2.84
N LYS A 148 -4.96 11.36 2.62
CA LYS A 148 -4.02 11.75 3.70
C LYS A 148 -3.72 13.25 3.81
N GLY A 149 -4.63 14.11 3.37
CA GLY A 149 -4.33 15.53 3.17
C GLY A 149 -5.31 16.57 3.71
N VAL A 150 -6.30 16.28 4.57
CA VAL A 150 -7.16 17.36 5.12
C VAL A 150 -7.71 17.03 6.51
N VAL A 151 -6.87 17.10 7.55
CA VAL A 151 -7.35 17.40 8.92
C VAL A 151 -6.39 18.42 9.51
N SER A 152 -6.50 19.67 9.07
CA SER A 152 -5.87 20.82 9.71
C SER A 152 -6.57 22.10 9.28
N ARG A 153 -7.85 22.23 9.63
CA ARG A 153 -8.52 23.53 9.75
C ARG A 153 -9.89 23.34 10.40
N HIS A 154 -9.98 23.63 11.69
CA HIS A 154 -11.03 24.46 12.30
C HIS A 154 -10.93 24.40 13.82
N GLU A 155 -9.99 25.16 14.39
CA GLU A 155 -10.20 25.82 15.68
C GLU A 155 -9.51 27.18 15.63
N ALA A 156 -10.08 28.09 14.82
CA ALA A 156 -9.77 29.50 14.90
C ALA A 156 -11.03 30.29 14.50
N GLY A 157 -11.72 30.78 15.52
CA GLY A 157 -12.64 31.92 15.42
C GLY A 157 -14.11 31.57 15.49
N ILE A 158 -14.68 31.56 16.70
CA ILE A 158 -15.82 32.44 17.09
C ILE A 158 -15.72 32.66 18.61
N ALA A 159 -15.28 33.85 19.03
CA ALA A 159 -15.69 34.51 20.27
C ALA A 159 -14.97 35.87 20.36
N ALA A 160 -15.46 36.84 19.59
CA ALA A 160 -15.19 38.25 19.85
C ALA A 160 -16.52 38.98 19.97
N ALA A 161 -16.55 39.92 20.93
CA ALA A 161 -17.49 41.03 21.09
C ALA A 161 -18.63 40.86 22.12
N GLU A 162 -18.29 41.05 23.40
CA GLU A 162 -19.04 41.98 24.26
C GLU A 162 -18.04 43.00 24.81
N GLY A 163 -18.16 44.26 24.40
CA GLY A 163 -17.43 45.39 24.97
C GLY A 163 -18.37 46.27 25.79
N PRO A 164 -17.92 46.90 26.89
CA PRO A 164 -18.68 47.95 27.56
C PRO A 164 -18.37 49.32 26.91
N PRO A 165 -19.26 50.32 27.05
CA PRO A 165 -18.93 51.41 27.97
C PRO A 165 -20.14 52.03 28.70
N ALA A 166 -19.81 52.84 29.70
CA ALA A 166 -20.66 53.41 30.73
C ALA A 166 -21.24 54.81 30.41
N THR A 167 -22.24 55.18 31.23
CA THR A 167 -22.66 56.52 31.72
C THR A 167 -23.30 57.58 30.81
N GLY A 168 -24.43 58.14 31.28
CA GLY A 168 -24.76 59.57 31.17
C GLY A 168 -26.20 59.93 30.79
N ASP A 169 -27.09 60.07 31.79
CA ASP A 169 -27.90 61.29 32.12
C ASP A 169 -29.02 60.96 33.13
#